data_AF-A0A6I5HIC2-F1
#
_entry.id   AF-A0A6I5HIC2-F1
#
_cell.length_a   1.000
_cell.length_b   1.000
_cell.length_c   1.000
_cell.angle_alpha   90.00
_cell.angle_beta   90.00
_cell.angle_gamma   90.00
#
_symmetry.space_group_name_H-M   'P 1'
#
loop_
_entity.id
_entity.type
_entity.pdbx_description
1 polymer ?
#
loop_
_entity_poly.entity_id
_entity_poly.type
_entity_poly.pdbx_seq_one_letter_code
_entity_poly.pdbx_strand_id
1 'polypeptide(L)'
;AFAHQDVPFERVVDEVQPVRDTSRSPLFQVMVVLQNAPAAGLDLPGLDITDVEPESEQAAFDLTLEFAETGTGALHGLLTYNTDLFDAATAER
;
A
#
# COMPACT_ATOMS: atom_id res chain seq x y z
N ALA A 1 -13.72 9.46 -8.63
CA ALA A 1 -12.83 9.72 -7.48
C ALA A 1 -11.89 10.91 -7.71
N PHE A 2 -11.25 11.04 -8.89
CA PHE A 2 -10.26 12.10 -9.15
C PHE A 2 -10.76 13.56 -9.13
N ALA A 3 -12.07 13.80 -9.11
CA ALA A 3 -12.63 15.15 -9.09
C ALA A 3 -12.54 15.87 -7.73
N HIS A 4 -12.25 15.13 -6.64
CA HIS A 4 -12.28 15.64 -5.26
C HIS A 4 -11.09 15.11 -4.42
N GLN A 5 -9.91 14.98 -5.03
CA GLN A 5 -8.72 14.45 -4.34
C GLN A 5 -8.16 15.39 -3.27
N ASP A 6 -8.58 16.65 -3.29
CA ASP A 6 -8.22 17.69 -2.33
C ASP A 6 -8.93 17.53 -0.98
N VAL A 7 -9.96 16.67 -0.91
CA VAL A 7 -10.66 16.38 0.35
C VAL A 7 -9.84 15.39 1.19
N PRO A 8 -9.38 15.78 2.40
CA PRO A 8 -8.69 14.86 3.29
C PRO A 8 -9.59 13.69 3.69
N PHE A 9 -9.01 12.49 3.78
CA PHE A 9 -9.76 11.28 4.14
C PHE A 9 -10.44 11.43 5.51
N GLU A 10 -9.79 12.06 6.48
CA GLU A 10 -10.30 12.30 7.83
C GLU A 10 -11.62 13.08 7.79
N ARG A 11 -11.75 14.04 6.87
CA ARG A 11 -12.99 14.84 6.71
C ARG A 11 -14.15 14.00 6.20
N VAL A 12 -13.86 13.00 5.36
CA VAL A 12 -14.88 12.07 4.86
C VAL A 12 -15.35 11.15 5.99
N VAL A 13 -14.42 10.64 6.81
CA VAL A 13 -14.76 9.82 7.99
C VAL A 13 -15.63 10.59 8.97
N ASP A 14 -15.28 11.84 9.26
CA ASP A 14 -16.03 12.70 10.20
C ASP A 14 -17.47 12.97 9.74
N GLU A 15 -17.68 13.15 8.43
CA GLU A 15 -19.01 13.42 7.85
C GLU A 15 -19.86 12.15 7.75
N VAL A 16 -19.26 11.04 7.34
CA VAL A 16 -19.98 9.76 7.18
C VAL A 16 -20.34 9.13 8.53
N GLN A 17 -19.58 9.45 9.59
CA GLN A 17 -19.79 8.93 10.95
C GLN A 17 -19.99 7.41 11.00
N PRO A 18 -19.06 6.60 10.45
CA PRO A 18 -19.20 5.15 10.51
C PRO A 18 -19.18 4.67 11.96
N VAL A 19 -19.82 3.53 12.21
CA VAL A 19 -19.71 2.84 13.51
C VAL A 19 -18.23 2.59 13.80
N ARG A 20 -17.75 3.11 14.93
CA ARG A 20 -16.35 2.95 15.31
C ARG A 20 -16.05 1.52 15.68
N ASP A 21 -15.06 0.96 15.02
CA ASP A 21 -14.45 -0.33 15.32
C ASP A 21 -12.93 -0.11 15.37
N THR A 22 -12.30 -0.34 16.52
CA THR A 22 -10.84 -0.13 16.68
C THR A 22 -10.02 -1.26 16.08
N SER A 23 -10.65 -2.34 15.63
CA SER A 23 -9.97 -3.45 14.94
C SER A 23 -9.84 -3.24 13.43
N ARG A 24 -10.43 -2.16 12.88
CA ARG A 24 -10.49 -1.92 11.43
C ARG A 24 -10.26 -0.46 11.06
N SER A 25 -9.74 -0.26 9.86
CA SER A 25 -9.75 1.07 9.24
C SER A 25 -11.19 1.52 8.96
N PRO A 26 -11.52 2.80 9.21
CA PRO A 26 -12.82 3.34 8.86
C PRO A 26 -13.01 3.34 7.34
N LEU A 27 -14.24 3.08 6.90
CA LEU A 27 -14.70 3.14 5.49
C LEU A 27 -14.11 2.12 4.50
N PHE A 28 -12.87 1.67 4.66
CA PHE A 28 -12.25 0.70 3.76
C PHE A 28 -11.28 -0.21 4.50
N GLN A 29 -11.07 -1.40 3.95
CA GLN A 29 -10.20 -2.44 4.50
C GLN A 29 -9.16 -2.92 3.48
N VAL A 30 -9.31 -2.54 2.21
CA VAL A 30 -8.41 -2.93 1.12
C VAL A 30 -7.86 -1.67 0.46
N MET A 31 -6.54 -1.59 0.33
CA MET A 31 -5.84 -0.51 -0.35
C MET A 31 -5.14 -1.03 -1.60
N VAL A 32 -5.20 -0.27 -2.68
CA VAL A 32 -4.45 -0.55 -3.91
C VAL A 32 -3.61 0.67 -4.26
N VAL A 33 -2.32 0.47 -4.42
CA VAL A 33 -1.33 1.51 -4.72
C VAL A 33 -0.66 1.17 -6.05
N LEU A 34 -0.54 2.17 -6.93
CA LEU A 34 0.22 2.08 -8.17
C LEU A 34 1.30 3.15 -8.16
N GLN A 35 2.55 2.73 -8.02
CA GLN A 35 3.75 3.54 -8.15
C GLN A 35 4.20 3.51 -9.61
N ASN A 36 3.74 4.48 -10.38
CA ASN A 36 4.11 4.67 -11.80
C ASN A 36 5.16 5.77 -12.00
N ALA A 37 5.67 6.37 -10.91
CA ALA A 37 6.78 7.28 -10.98
C ALA A 37 8.08 6.49 -11.21
N PRO A 38 8.96 6.90 -12.14
CA PRO A 38 10.23 6.22 -12.33
C PRO A 38 11.02 6.27 -11.02
N ALA A 39 11.57 5.13 -10.60
CA ALA A 39 12.51 5.09 -9.50
C ALA A 39 13.66 6.06 -9.82
N ALA A 40 13.75 7.14 -9.06
CA ALA A 40 14.90 8.04 -9.17
C ALA A 40 16.08 7.30 -8.57
N GLY A 41 16.88 6.64 -9.42
CA GLY A 41 18.14 6.07 -8.97
C GLY A 41 18.95 7.15 -8.27
N LEU A 42 19.24 6.95 -6.98
CA LEU A 42 20.17 7.82 -6.28
C LEU A 42 21.56 7.56 -6.87
N ASP A 43 22.10 8.50 -7.64
CA ASP A 43 23.49 8.45 -8.08
C ASP A 43 24.35 9.16 -7.02
N LEU A 44 25.00 8.36 -6.16
CA LEU A 44 25.93 8.83 -5.16
C LEU A 44 27.36 8.42 -5.58
N PRO A 45 28.24 9.39 -5.93
CA PRO A 45 29.58 9.08 -6.42
C PRO A 45 30.38 8.18 -5.46
N GLY A 46 30.80 7.02 -5.96
CA GLY A 46 31.61 6.07 -5.20
C GLY A 46 30.83 5.13 -4.29
N LEU A 47 29.50 5.07 -4.41
CA LEU A 47 28.64 4.14 -3.67
C LEU A 47 27.77 3.32 -4.62
N ASP A 48 27.77 2.01 -4.42
CA ASP A 48 26.80 1.11 -5.03
C ASP A 48 25.56 1.04 -4.13
N ILE A 49 24.37 1.32 -4.69
CA ILE A 49 23.10 1.30 -3.96
C ILE A 49 22.26 0.14 -4.46
N THR A 50 21.68 -0.60 -3.52
CA THR A 50 20.71 -1.66 -3.78
C THR A 50 19.53 -1.49 -2.84
N ASP A 51 18.33 -1.77 -3.34
CA ASP A 51 17.14 -1.80 -2.50
C ASP A 51 17.27 -2.90 -1.44
N VAL A 52 16.78 -2.61 -0.24
CA VAL A 52 16.72 -3.56 0.87
C VAL A 52 15.26 -3.71 1.26
N GLU A 53 14.77 -4.94 1.20
CA GLU A 53 13.42 -5.25 1.65
C GLU A 53 13.36 -5.20 3.19
N PRO A 54 12.37 -4.49 3.77
CA PRO A 54 12.22 -4.43 5.22
C PRO A 54 11.87 -5.82 5.78
N GLU A 55 12.48 -6.19 6.91
CA GLU A 55 12.30 -7.53 7.54
C GLU A 55 10.88 -7.79 8.07
N SER A 56 10.07 -6.74 8.29
CA SER A 56 8.68 -6.91 8.71
C SER A 56 7.80 -5.76 8.23
N GLU A 57 6.77 -6.08 7.47
CA GLU A 57 5.67 -5.18 7.20
C GLU A 57 4.52 -5.48 8.16
N GLN A 58 4.14 -4.51 8.97
CA GLN A 58 2.88 -4.58 9.70
C GLN A 58 1.75 -4.21 8.74
N ALA A 59 0.75 -5.08 8.62
CA ALA A 59 -0.43 -4.79 7.83
C ALA A 59 -1.27 -3.69 8.51
N ALA A 60 -1.27 -2.49 7.93
CA ALA A 60 -2.09 -1.38 8.40
C ALA A 60 -3.59 -1.53 8.03
N PHE A 61 -3.87 -2.37 7.04
CA PHE A 61 -5.21 -2.71 6.53
C PHE A 61 -5.35 -4.22 6.41
N ASP A 62 -6.57 -4.72 6.17
CA ASP A 62 -6.79 -6.16 5.98
C ASP A 62 -5.95 -6.67 4.79
N LEU A 63 -5.92 -5.91 3.69
CA LEU A 63 -5.09 -6.18 2.51
C LEU A 63 -4.54 -4.88 1.91
N THR A 64 -3.28 -4.88 1.51
CA THR A 64 -2.65 -3.83 0.70
C THR A 64 -1.99 -4.46 -0.51
N LEU A 65 -2.33 -3.96 -1.69
CA LEU A 65 -1.77 -4.40 -2.96
C LEU A 65 -0.99 -3.25 -3.59
N GLU A 66 0.32 -3.40 -3.66
CA GLU A 66 1.21 -2.38 -4.22
C GLU A 66 1.76 -2.85 -5.56
N PHE A 67 1.72 -1.96 -6.55
CA PHE A 67 2.28 -2.20 -7.86
C PHE A 67 3.34 -1.16 -8.17
N ALA A 68 4.51 -1.59 -8.62
CA ALA A 68 5.56 -0.72 -9.12
C ALA A 68 5.85 -1.04 -10.58
N GLU A 69 5.90 -0.01 -11.42
CA GLU A 69 6.28 -0.16 -12.82
C GLU A 69 7.81 -0.23 -12.94
N THR A 70 8.30 -1.36 -13.45
CA THR A 70 9.73 -1.57 -13.68
C THR A 70 10.19 -0.80 -14.92
N GLY A 71 11.51 -0.58 -15.05
CA GLY A 71 12.08 0.10 -16.22
C GLY A 71 11.83 -0.60 -17.57
N THR A 72 11.34 -1.85 -17.57
CA THR A 72 10.95 -2.61 -18.77
C THR A 72 9.46 -2.53 -19.10
N GLY A 73 8.66 -1.84 -18.27
CA GLY A 73 7.19 -1.76 -18.39
C GLY A 73 6.44 -2.96 -17.79
N ALA A 74 7.14 -3.90 -17.14
CA ALA A 74 6.49 -4.93 -16.33
C ALA A 74 6.06 -4.37 -14.97
N LEU A 75 5.00 -4.91 -14.37
CA LEU A 75 4.57 -4.57 -13.01
C LEU A 75 5.17 -5.57 -12.02
N HIS A 76 5.86 -5.06 -11.01
CA HIS A 76 6.15 -5.78 -9.78
C HIS A 76 4.96 -5.58 -8.83
N GLY A 77 4.46 -6.65 -8.22
CA GLY A 77 3.37 -6.59 -7.25
C GLY A 77 3.82 -7.09 -5.87
N LEU A 78 3.39 -6.40 -4.81
CA LEU A 78 3.54 -6.82 -3.42
C LEU A 78 2.15 -6.91 -2.77
N LEU A 79 1.89 -8.03 -2.09
CA LEU A 79 0.68 -8.24 -1.30
C LEU A 79 1.04 -8.30 0.17
N THR A 80 0.57 -7.30 0.93
CA THR A 80 0.69 -7.24 2.38
C THR A 80 -0.68 -7.51 2.98
N TYR A 81 -0.78 -8.47 3.90
CA TYR A 81 -2.05 -8.93 4.46
C TYR A 81 -1.99 -9.10 5.97
N ASN A 82 -3.13 -8.93 6.64
CA ASN A 82 -3.24 -9.17 8.07
C ASN A 82 -3.24 -10.67 8.36
N THR A 83 -2.20 -11.17 9.04
CA THR A 83 -2.02 -12.59 9.37
C THR A 83 -3.01 -13.11 10.41
N ASP A 84 -3.68 -12.24 11.15
CA ASP A 84 -4.77 -12.64 12.05
C ASP A 84 -6.06 -12.99 11.26
N LEU A 85 -6.15 -12.55 10.00
CA LEU A 85 -7.31 -12.75 9.12
C LEU A 85 -7.05 -13.73 7.98
N PHE A 86 -5.82 -13.76 7.45
CA PHE A 86 -5.46 -14.57 6.28
C PHE A 86 -4.19 -15.38 6.53
N ASP A 87 -4.17 -16.60 6.01
CA ASP A 87 -2.97 -17.41 5.92
C ASP A 87 -2.29 -17.24 4.56
N ALA A 88 -1.03 -17.69 4.47
CA ALA A 88 -0.24 -17.60 3.23
C ALA A 88 -0.92 -18.33 2.06
N ALA A 89 -1.57 -19.47 2.31
CA ALA A 89 -2.27 -20.23 1.28
C ALA A 89 -3.45 -19.45 0.68
N THR A 90 -4.11 -18.61 1.47
CA THR A 90 -5.19 -17.75 0.99
C THR A 90 -4.63 -16.55 0.22
N ALA A 91 -3.50 -16.00 0.68
CA ALA A 91 -2.85 -14.86 0.01
C ALA A 91 -2.22 -15.24 -1.35
N GLU A 92 -1.73 -16.47 -1.49
CA GLU A 92 -1.11 -16.97 -2.73
C GLU A 92 -2.10 -17.37 -3.84
N ARG A 93 -3.40 -17.48 -3.52
CA ARG A 93 -4.41 -18.09 -4.39
C ARG A 93 -5.00 -17.19 -5.47
#